data_AF-A0A450S9Q9-F1
#
_entry.id   AF-A0A450S9Q9-F1
#
_cell.length_a   1.000
_cell.length_b   1.000
_cell.length_c   1.000
_cell.angle_alpha   90.00
_cell.angle_beta   90.00
_cell.angle_gamma   90.00
#
_symmetry.space_group_name_H-M   'P 1'
#
loop_
_entity.id
_entity.type
_entity.pdbx_description
1 polymer ?
#
loop_
_entity_poly.entity_id
_entity_poly.type
_entity_poly.pdbx_seq_one_letter_code
_entity_poly.pdbx_strand_id
1 'polypeptide(L)'
;MQKALKRGADIEGMQEEIEEYGLVFAPFTTKQAELAARLWSKTRRHGLSLADRACIALAMEWQLPILTADRVWTELDLPVEIRPLR
;
A
#
# COMPACT_ATOMS: atom_id res chain seq x y z
N MET A 1 -5.09 5.57 -10.02
CA MET A 1 -5.39 6.90 -10.58
C MET A 1 -4.14 7.70 -11.01
N GLN A 2 -3.20 8.08 -10.13
CA GLN A 2 -2.04 8.93 -10.49
C GLN A 2 -1.27 8.51 -11.76
N LYS A 3 -0.95 7.22 -11.92
CA LYS A 3 -0.22 6.70 -13.09
C LYS A 3 -1.04 6.73 -14.39
N ALA A 4 -2.37 6.69 -14.30
CA ALA A 4 -3.28 6.79 -15.43
C ALA A 4 -3.36 8.24 -15.91
N LEU A 5 -3.56 9.18 -14.98
CA LEU A 5 -3.49 10.63 -15.26
C LEU A 5 -2.16 11.04 -15.92
N LYS A 6 -1.03 10.53 -15.42
CA LYS A 6 0.29 10.82 -16.03
C LYS A 6 0.39 10.38 -17.51
N ARG A 7 -0.44 9.43 -17.93
CA ARG A 7 -0.51 8.93 -19.31
C ARG A 7 -1.63 9.58 -20.13
N GLY A 8 -2.34 10.57 -19.58
CA GLY A 8 -3.44 11.25 -20.25
C GLY A 8 -4.73 10.42 -20.32
N ALA A 9 -4.86 9.37 -19.51
CA ALA A 9 -6.10 8.63 -19.41
C ALA A 9 -7.13 9.40 -18.55
N ASP A 10 -8.40 9.29 -18.94
CA ASP A 10 -9.52 9.66 -18.09
C ASP A 10 -9.61 8.70 -16.89
N ILE A 11 -10.01 9.21 -15.74
CA ILE A 11 -10.17 8.45 -14.49
C ILE A 11 -11.61 8.50 -13.98
N GLU A 12 -12.52 9.20 -14.66
CA GLU A 12 -13.94 9.14 -14.36
C GLU A 12 -14.44 7.69 -14.45
N GLY A 13 -15.17 7.20 -13.43
CA GLY A 13 -15.65 5.82 -13.36
C GLY A 13 -14.62 4.77 -12.95
N MET A 14 -13.32 5.10 -12.90
CA MET A 14 -12.28 4.09 -12.69
C MET A 14 -12.31 3.50 -11.27
N GLN A 15 -12.85 4.22 -10.28
CA GLN A 15 -13.01 3.67 -8.93
C GLN A 15 -14.09 2.58 -8.93
N GLU A 16 -15.25 2.88 -9.52
CA GLU A 16 -16.39 2.00 -9.63
C GLU A 16 -16.01 0.72 -10.39
N GLU A 17 -15.31 0.85 -11.52
CA GLU A 17 -14.78 -0.29 -12.26
C GLU A 17 -13.87 -1.18 -11.42
N ILE A 18 -13.00 -0.60 -10.59
CA ILE A 18 -12.10 -1.36 -9.71
C ILE A 18 -12.90 -2.11 -8.62
N GLU A 19 -13.92 -1.46 -8.07
CA GLU A 19 -14.80 -2.04 -7.06
C GLU A 19 -15.64 -3.21 -7.62
N GLU A 20 -16.03 -3.17 -8.90
CA GLU A 20 -16.72 -4.29 -9.59
C GLU A 20 -15.87 -5.58 -9.65
N TYR A 21 -14.54 -5.47 -9.68
CA TYR A 21 -13.64 -6.63 -9.56
C TYR A 21 -13.49 -7.16 -8.12
N GLY A 22 -14.22 -6.59 -7.15
CA GLY A 22 -14.21 -6.98 -5.75
C GLY A 22 -13.09 -6.35 -4.92
N LEU A 23 -12.43 -5.31 -5.44
CA LEU A 23 -11.45 -4.54 -4.65
C LEU A 23 -12.17 -3.51 -3.76
N VAL A 24 -11.56 -3.19 -2.63
CA VAL A 24 -12.08 -2.22 -1.67
C VAL A 24 -11.10 -1.07 -1.48
N PHE A 25 -11.58 0.16 -1.59
CA PHE A 25 -10.82 1.35 -1.24
C PHE A 25 -10.89 1.59 0.27
N ALA A 26 -9.77 1.42 0.96
CA ALA A 26 -9.67 1.72 2.37
C ALA A 26 -9.30 3.21 2.60
N PRO A 27 -10.00 3.93 3.48
CA PRO A 27 -9.60 5.29 3.85
C PRO A 27 -8.27 5.26 4.62
N PHE A 28 -7.40 6.23 4.35
CA PHE A 28 -6.17 6.42 5.12
C PHE A 28 -6.48 7.16 6.42
N THR A 29 -6.53 6.43 7.53
CA THR A 29 -6.94 6.97 8.84
C THR A 29 -5.79 7.65 9.57
N THR A 30 -6.09 8.49 10.57
CA THR A 30 -5.08 9.09 11.45
C THR A 30 -4.20 8.03 12.14
N LYS A 31 -4.80 6.90 12.57
CA LYS A 31 -4.08 5.78 13.15
C LYS A 31 -3.08 5.16 12.17
N GLN A 32 -3.50 4.96 10.92
CA GLN A 32 -2.60 4.48 9.87
C GLN A 32 -1.51 5.50 9.53
N ALA A 33 -1.80 6.80 9.59
CA ALA A 33 -0.81 7.85 9.39
C ALA A 33 0.28 7.83 10.47
N GLU A 34 -0.09 7.66 11.73
CA GLU A 34 0.89 7.51 12.81
C GLU A 34 1.73 6.23 12.65
N LEU A 35 1.10 5.10 12.32
CA LEU A 35 1.82 3.85 12.07
C LEU A 35 2.79 4.00 10.90
N ALA A 36 2.35 4.60 9.79
CA ALA A 36 3.19 4.88 8.63
C ALA A 36 4.37 5.80 8.97
N ALA A 37 4.20 6.77 9.85
CA ALA A 37 5.29 7.61 10.34
C ALA A 37 6.31 6.81 11.16
N ARG A 38 5.85 5.96 12.09
CA ARG A 38 6.72 5.10 12.91
C ARG A 38 7.51 4.09 12.07
N LEU A 39 6.94 3.60 10.97
CA LEU A 39 7.60 2.69 10.03
C LEU A 39 8.77 3.34 9.27
N TRP A 40 8.89 4.67 9.23
CA TRP A 40 9.94 5.36 8.46
C TRP A 40 11.35 4.95 8.92
N SER A 41 11.59 4.88 10.23
CA SER A 41 12.92 4.53 10.77
C SER A 41 13.38 3.13 10.35
N LYS A 42 12.43 2.17 10.24
CA LYS A 42 12.67 0.79 9.82
C LYS A 42 12.85 0.62 8.31
N THR A 43 12.24 1.51 7.53
CA THR A 43 12.09 1.31 6.07
C THR A 43 12.89 2.31 5.24
N ARG A 44 13.39 3.42 5.81
CA ARG A 44 14.14 4.46 5.10
C ARG A 44 15.36 3.94 4.34
N ARG A 45 16.04 2.92 4.88
CA ARG A 45 17.22 2.31 4.23
C ARG A 45 16.87 1.53 2.96
N HIS A 46 15.60 1.13 2.81
CA HIS A 46 15.07 0.42 1.66
C HIS A 46 14.31 1.34 0.69
N GLY A 47 14.26 2.65 0.98
CA GLY A 47 13.68 3.64 0.06
C GLY A 47 12.15 3.67 0.00
N LEU A 48 11.44 3.02 0.93
CA LEU A 48 9.97 3.02 0.92
C LEU A 48 9.40 4.44 0.98
N SER A 49 8.39 4.69 0.16
CA SER A 49 7.61 5.92 0.14
C SER A 49 6.61 5.98 1.30
N LEU A 50 5.92 7.12 1.43
CA LEU A 50 4.79 7.23 2.37
C LEU A 50 3.64 6.30 1.97
N ALA A 51 3.36 6.18 0.68
CA ALA A 51 2.28 5.32 0.17
C ALA A 51 2.55 3.85 0.51
N ASP A 52 3.79 3.39 0.36
CA ASP A 52 4.20 2.03 0.74
C ASP A 52 3.95 1.76 2.23
N ARG A 53 4.37 2.71 3.08
CA ARG A 53 4.14 2.62 4.52
C ARG A 53 2.66 2.70 4.90
N ALA A 54 1.83 3.43 4.15
CA ALA A 54 0.39 3.46 4.35
C ALA A 54 -0.24 2.09 4.04
N CYS A 55 0.17 1.42 2.96
CA CYS A 55 -0.27 0.06 2.67
C CYS A 55 0.14 -0.94 3.76
N ILE A 56 1.36 -0.83 4.28
CA ILE A 56 1.82 -1.67 5.40
C ILE A 56 1.00 -1.39 6.67
N ALA A 57 0.74 -0.12 6.99
CA ALA A 57 -0.05 0.27 8.15
C ALA A 57 -1.49 -0.26 8.08
N LEU A 58 -2.11 -0.24 6.89
CA LEU A 58 -3.43 -0.83 6.67
C LEU A 58 -3.40 -2.34 6.93
N ALA A 59 -2.43 -3.07 6.37
CA ALA A 59 -2.30 -4.50 6.56
C ALA A 59 -2.04 -4.89 8.02
N MET A 60 -1.25 -4.09 8.75
CA MET A 60 -1.04 -4.25 10.19
C MET A 60 -2.34 -4.07 10.98
N GLU A 61 -3.16 -3.09 10.60
CA GLU A 61 -4.44 -2.84 11.27
C GLU A 61 -5.48 -3.92 10.98
N TRP A 62 -5.55 -4.42 9.74
CA TRP A 62 -6.49 -5.45 9.33
C TRP A 62 -6.00 -6.88 9.61
N GLN A 63 -4.74 -7.03 10.02
CA GLN A 63 -4.09 -8.33 10.25
C GLN A 63 -4.13 -9.24 9.01
N LEU A 64 -3.91 -8.67 7.83
CA LEU A 64 -3.93 -9.37 6.55
C LEU A 64 -2.54 -9.40 5.91
N PRO A 65 -2.24 -10.43 5.07
CA PRO A 65 -1.01 -10.47 4.30
C PRO A 65 -0.97 -9.40 3.21
N ILE A 66 0.22 -8.95 2.86
CA ILE A 66 0.45 -8.02 1.75
C ILE A 66 0.87 -8.80 0.51
N LEU A 67 0.16 -8.59 -0.60
CA LEU A 67 0.58 -9.01 -1.93
C LEU A 67 1.32 -7.87 -2.62
N THR A 68 2.56 -8.10 -3.06
CA THR A 68 3.38 -7.05 -3.71
C THR A 68 4.27 -7.61 -4.80
N ALA A 69 4.50 -6.82 -5.86
CA ALA A 69 5.53 -7.11 -6.86
C ALA A 69 6.91 -6.53 -6.45
N ASP A 70 6.96 -5.70 -5.41
CA ASP A 70 8.19 -5.11 -4.91
C ASP A 70 8.89 -6.06 -3.94
N ARG A 71 9.98 -6.68 -4.40
CA ARG A 71 10.74 -7.67 -3.64
C ARG A 71 11.46 -7.08 -2.44
N VAL A 72 11.75 -5.77 -2.41
CA VAL A 72 12.46 -5.17 -1.27
C VAL A 72 11.66 -5.30 0.03
N TRP A 73 10.33 -5.46 -0.07
CA TRP A 73 9.47 -5.62 1.10
C TRP A 73 9.71 -6.94 1.83
N THR A 74 10.23 -7.96 1.15
CA THR A 74 10.56 -9.28 1.74
C THR A 74 11.81 -9.22 2.64
N GLU A 75 12.59 -8.14 2.57
CA GLU A 75 13.77 -7.91 3.42
C GLU A 75 13.44 -7.11 4.69
N LEU A 76 12.17 -6.68 4.83
CA LEU A 76 11.73 -5.85 5.94
C LEU A 76 11.34 -6.72 7.14
N ASP A 77 11.84 -6.35 8.32
CA ASP A 77 11.40 -6.91 9.59
C ASP A 77 10.11 -6.22 10.04
N LEU A 78 8.98 -6.73 9.54
CA LEU A 78 7.63 -6.20 9.77
C LEU A 78 6.73 -7.23 10.44
N PRO A 79 5.76 -6.80 11.27
CA PRO A 79 4.81 -7.68 11.94
C PRO A 79 3.65 -8.13 11.02
N VAL A 80 3.88 -8.21 9.71
CA VAL A 80 2.88 -8.62 8.71
C VAL A 80 3.52 -9.56 7.69
N GLU A 81 2.74 -10.54 7.23
CA GLU A 81 3.20 -11.47 6.20
C GLU A 81 3.30 -10.75 4.84
N ILE A 82 4.46 -10.85 4.19
CA ILE A 82 4.68 -10.35 2.83
C ILE A 82 4.69 -11.53 1.85
N ARG A 83 3.81 -11.49 0.85
CA ARG A 83 3.67 -12.49 -0.21
C ARG A 83 4.04 -11.88 -1.56
N PRO A 84 5.24 -12.13 -2.10
CA PRO A 84 5.60 -11.63 -3.42
C PRO A 84 4.74 -12.26 -4.51
N LEU A 85 4.26 -11.45 -5.45
CA LEU A 85 3.59 -11.92 -6.66
C LEU A 85 4.61 -12.66 -7.57
N ARG A 86 4.16 -13.76 -8.19
CA ARG A 86 4.96 -14.62 -9.07
C ARG A 86 4.92 -14.16 -10.52
#